data_AF-A0A843G9Y7-F1
#
_entry.id   AF-A0A843G9Y7-F1
#
_cell.length_a   1.000
_cell.length_b   1.000
_cell.length_c   1.000
_cell.angle_alpha   90.00
_cell.angle_beta   90.00
_cell.angle_gamma   90.00
#
_symmetry.space_group_name_H-M   'P 1'
#
loop_
_entity.id
_entity.type
_entity.pdbx_description
1 polymer ?
#
loop_
_entity_poly.entity_id
_entity_poly.type
_entity_poly.pdbx_seq_one_letter_code
_entity_poly.pdbx_strand_id
1 'polypeptide(L)'
;ASAIGYFTAADPISRLPLIVSSSLATTILPAASEAYALKDQNLLEKYVNASYKYGMFFVIPMCVGIAIFAKEIMGLVYFTNSAYMNGAMSLAILVLGMTFYSIYTISGSIVQGIGNPRIPMYLLIFGCIITLGLGWYLIPNYGIEGGALATTIASFIMMIPMFLLQFRLTKTHAPYMFLTKVTIASLIMALPAFVLPNNSYGLIAGLIICPIIYMIAIVALRTLSHDDVAGFRRFTGKLGPLRKIANKTLDIIDKYSSDD
;
A
#
# COMPACT_ATOMS: atom_id res chain seq x y z
N ALA A 1 7.90 -29.71 -9.15
CA ALA A 1 8.32 -29.18 -7.83
C ALA A 1 8.87 -27.74 -7.89
N SER A 2 9.37 -27.25 -9.03
CA SER A 2 10.04 -25.94 -9.12
C SER A 2 9.09 -24.73 -9.07
N ALA A 3 7.87 -24.84 -9.59
CA ALA A 3 6.93 -23.72 -9.67
C ALA A 3 6.44 -23.22 -8.31
N ILE A 4 6.11 -24.13 -7.39
CA ILE A 4 5.69 -23.78 -6.03
C ILE A 4 6.81 -23.02 -5.30
N GLY A 5 8.07 -23.42 -5.52
CA GLY A 5 9.25 -22.77 -4.95
C GLY A 5 9.41 -21.30 -5.35
N TYR A 6 9.03 -20.93 -6.59
CA TYR A 6 9.09 -19.53 -7.04
C TYR A 6 7.97 -18.68 -6.42
N PHE A 7 6.78 -19.24 -6.25
CA PHE A 7 5.67 -18.54 -5.58
C PHE A 7 5.98 -18.29 -4.11
N THR A 8 6.48 -19.31 -3.40
CA THR A 8 6.87 -19.20 -1.98
C THR A 8 8.02 -18.22 -1.76
N ALA A 9 8.81 -17.95 -2.80
CA ALA A 9 9.87 -16.95 -2.81
C ALA A 9 9.34 -15.52 -3.04
N ALA A 10 8.37 -15.36 -3.93
CA ALA A 10 7.77 -14.06 -4.24
C ALA A 10 6.79 -13.56 -3.16
N ASP A 11 6.02 -14.45 -2.53
CA ASP A 11 4.97 -14.07 -1.58
C ASP A 11 5.47 -13.21 -0.40
N PRO A 12 6.58 -13.54 0.30
CA PRO A 12 7.06 -12.73 1.42
C PRO A 12 7.46 -11.30 1.00
N ILE A 13 8.09 -11.16 -0.16
CA ILE A 13 8.50 -9.85 -0.71
C ILE A 13 7.27 -9.01 -1.04
N SER A 14 6.24 -9.65 -1.62
CA SER A 14 5.00 -8.95 -1.96
C SER A 14 4.27 -8.40 -0.73
N ARG A 15 4.44 -9.02 0.44
CA ARG A 15 3.78 -8.64 1.70
C ARG A 15 4.46 -7.48 2.42
N LEU A 16 5.63 -7.02 1.98
CA LEU A 16 6.31 -5.88 2.62
C LEU A 16 5.42 -4.62 2.76
N PRO A 17 4.65 -4.20 1.74
CA PRO A 17 3.72 -3.07 1.86
C PRO A 17 2.62 -3.34 2.91
N LEU A 18 2.19 -4.60 3.09
CA LEU A 18 1.18 -4.95 4.09
C LEU A 18 1.65 -4.76 5.52
N ILE A 19 2.96 -4.76 5.78
CA ILE A 19 3.49 -4.50 7.13
C ILE A 19 3.14 -3.07 7.56
N VAL A 20 3.19 -2.11 6.64
CA VAL A 20 2.81 -0.72 6.92
C VAL A 20 1.31 -0.64 7.20
N SER A 21 0.50 -1.25 6.34
CA SER A 21 -0.96 -1.27 6.48
C SER A 21 -1.42 -1.96 7.76
N SER A 22 -0.82 -3.08 8.13
CA SER A 22 -1.16 -3.83 9.35
C SER A 22 -0.74 -3.07 10.60
N SER A 23 0.40 -2.37 10.59
CA SER A 23 0.83 -1.51 11.70
C SER A 23 -0.13 -0.34 11.92
N LEU A 24 -0.65 0.24 10.83
CA LEU A 24 -1.71 1.25 10.93
C LEU A 24 -3.03 0.62 11.40
N ALA A 25 -3.36 -0.57 10.90
CA ALA A 25 -4.58 -1.30 11.23
C ALA A 25 -4.65 -1.69 12.72
N THR A 26 -3.53 -2.06 13.35
CA THR A 26 -3.47 -2.34 14.79
C THR A 26 -3.57 -1.07 15.63
N THR A 27 -3.10 0.06 15.11
CA THR A 27 -3.17 1.37 15.80
C THR A 27 -4.55 2.02 15.67
N ILE A 28 -5.18 1.92 14.50
CA ILE A 28 -6.48 2.55 14.22
C ILE A 28 -7.64 1.82 14.90
N LEU A 29 -7.53 0.50 15.09
CA LEU A 29 -8.57 -0.30 15.73
C LEU A 29 -8.99 0.25 17.12
N PRO A 30 -8.06 0.43 18.10
CA PRO A 30 -8.40 1.01 19.39
C PRO A 30 -8.79 2.50 19.28
N ALA A 31 -8.12 3.28 18.43
CA ALA A 31 -8.42 4.70 18.26
C ALA A 31 -9.83 4.96 17.70
N ALA A 32 -10.26 4.16 16.72
CA ALA A 32 -11.61 4.20 16.18
C ALA A 32 -12.64 3.75 17.21
N SER A 33 -12.31 2.75 18.03
CA SER A 33 -13.18 2.30 19.12
C SER A 33 -13.39 3.37 20.18
N GLU A 34 -12.32 4.08 20.58
CA GLU A 34 -12.38 5.21 21.51
C GLU A 34 -13.23 6.36 20.95
N ALA A 35 -12.94 6.83 19.73
CA ALA A 35 -13.69 7.92 19.12
C ALA A 35 -15.18 7.57 18.97
N TYR A 36 -15.49 6.32 18.62
CA TYR A 36 -16.86 5.83 18.51
C TYR A 36 -17.56 5.74 19.87
N ALA A 37 -16.87 5.28 20.92
CA ALA A 37 -17.40 5.24 22.28
C ALA A 37 -17.69 6.64 22.83
N LEU A 38 -16.84 7.62 22.51
CA LEU A 38 -17.03 9.05 22.83
C LEU A 38 -18.10 9.73 21.96
N LYS A 39 -18.60 9.05 20.92
CA LYS A 39 -19.51 9.61 19.91
C LYS A 39 -18.95 10.85 19.21
N ASP A 40 -17.63 11.00 19.17
CA ASP A 40 -16.96 12.13 18.53
C ASP A 40 -16.72 11.81 17.05
N GLN A 41 -17.65 12.28 16.20
CA GLN A 41 -17.59 12.07 14.76
C GLN A 41 -16.42 12.79 14.11
N ASN A 42 -16.04 13.97 14.60
CA ASN A 42 -14.92 14.74 14.06
C ASN A 42 -13.60 14.03 14.35
N LEU A 43 -13.45 13.48 15.56
CA LEU A 43 -12.29 12.69 15.93
C LEU A 43 -12.20 11.40 15.10
N LEU A 44 -13.33 10.71 14.90
CA LEU A 44 -13.40 9.52 14.06
C LEU A 44 -12.99 9.84 12.61
N GLU A 45 -13.53 10.91 12.02
CA GLU A 45 -13.17 11.34 10.66
C GLU A 45 -11.69 11.67 10.54
N LYS A 46 -11.11 12.35 11.55
CA LYS A 46 -9.68 12.63 11.60
C LYS A 46 -8.83 11.36 11.62
N TYR A 47 -9.22 10.37 12.41
CA TYR A 47 -8.51 9.08 12.48
C TYR A 47 -8.62 8.30 11.18
N VAL A 48 -9.81 8.22 10.58
CA VAL A 48 -10.01 7.57 9.28
C VAL A 48 -9.16 8.25 8.21
N ASN A 49 -9.24 9.58 8.08
CA ASN A 49 -8.47 10.32 7.09
C ASN A 49 -6.96 10.16 7.29
N ALA A 50 -6.49 10.24 8.54
CA ALA A 50 -5.08 10.02 8.86
C ALA A 50 -4.61 8.62 8.47
N SER A 51 -5.38 7.57 8.77
CA SER A 51 -5.02 6.19 8.41
C SER A 51 -4.89 5.99 6.90
N TYR A 52 -5.81 6.56 6.12
CA TYR A 52 -5.72 6.49 4.66
C TYR A 52 -4.59 7.32 4.10
N LYS A 53 -4.42 8.56 4.56
CA LYS A 53 -3.36 9.44 4.09
C LYS A 53 -2.00 8.84 4.38
N TYR A 54 -1.73 8.45 5.63
CA TYR A 54 -0.45 7.85 6.01
C TYR A 54 -0.25 6.47 5.40
N GLY A 55 -1.28 5.62 5.36
CA GLY A 55 -1.15 4.28 4.79
C GLY A 55 -0.82 4.32 3.31
N MET A 56 -1.64 5.02 2.52
CA MET A 56 -1.49 5.02 1.07
C MET A 56 -0.27 5.81 0.61
N PHE A 57 0.17 6.81 1.38
CA PHE A 57 1.42 7.54 1.13
C PHE A 57 2.66 6.63 1.09
N PHE A 58 2.68 5.54 1.87
CA PHE A 58 3.78 4.58 1.88
C PHE A 58 3.50 3.34 1.02
N VAL A 59 2.28 2.80 1.10
CA VAL A 59 1.92 1.53 0.45
C VAL A 59 1.98 1.64 -1.07
N ILE A 60 1.36 2.66 -1.66
CA ILE A 60 1.26 2.79 -3.11
C ILE A 60 2.64 2.91 -3.78
N PRO A 61 3.55 3.82 -3.37
CA PRO A 61 4.87 3.90 -3.99
C PRO A 61 5.72 2.66 -3.72
N MET A 62 5.59 2.01 -2.55
CA MET A 62 6.26 0.73 -2.29
C MET A 62 5.79 -0.34 -3.27
N CYS A 63 4.49 -0.46 -3.48
CA CYS A 63 3.92 -1.42 -4.42
C CYS A 63 4.39 -1.16 -5.85
N VAL A 64 4.35 0.10 -6.30
CA VAL A 64 4.84 0.46 -7.64
C VAL A 64 6.33 0.18 -7.78
N GLY A 65 7.15 0.53 -6.80
CA GLY A 65 8.59 0.26 -6.81
C GLY A 65 8.91 -1.23 -6.89
N ILE A 66 8.26 -2.05 -6.06
CA ILE A 66 8.47 -3.51 -6.08
C ILE A 66 7.99 -4.12 -7.40
N ALA A 67 6.86 -3.66 -7.95
CA ALA A 67 6.34 -4.18 -9.21
C ALA A 67 7.27 -3.88 -10.39
N ILE A 68 7.84 -2.67 -10.44
CA ILE A 68 8.80 -2.26 -11.48
C ILE A 68 10.09 -3.06 -11.40
N PHE A 69 10.68 -3.16 -10.21
CA PHE A 69 11.96 -3.83 -10.01
C PHE A 69 11.80 -5.31 -9.63
N ALA A 70 10.65 -5.92 -9.92
CA ALA A 70 10.33 -7.27 -9.46
C ALA A 70 11.37 -8.31 -9.92
N LYS A 71 11.86 -8.18 -11.16
CA LYS A 71 12.85 -9.08 -11.76
C LYS A 71 14.20 -8.95 -11.08
N GLU A 72 14.65 -7.72 -10.85
CA GLU A 72 15.92 -7.39 -10.24
C GLU A 72 15.91 -7.72 -8.74
N ILE A 73 14.80 -7.48 -8.05
CA ILE A 73 14.61 -7.86 -6.64
C ILE A 73 14.68 -9.39 -6.49
N MET A 74 13.99 -10.14 -7.35
CA MET A 74 14.05 -11.61 -7.32
C MET A 74 15.47 -12.11 -7.64
N GLY A 75 16.15 -11.50 -8.61
CA GLY A 75 17.54 -11.82 -8.95
C GLY A 75 18.52 -11.53 -7.81
N LEU A 76 18.31 -10.44 -7.06
CA LEU A 76 19.13 -10.05 -5.93
C LEU A 76 18.83 -10.89 -4.68
N VAL A 77 17.59 -11.26 -4.40
CA VAL A 77 17.29 -12.06 -3.20
C VAL A 77 17.71 -13.52 -3.38
N TYR A 78 17.54 -14.06 -4.60
CA TYR A 78 17.72 -15.49 -4.85
C TYR A 78 19.01 -15.87 -5.59
N PHE A 79 19.86 -14.88 -5.97
CA PHE A 79 21.27 -14.86 -6.47
C PHE A 79 21.81 -16.01 -7.37
N THR A 80 21.21 -17.19 -7.40
CA THR A 80 21.88 -18.47 -7.64
C THR A 80 21.13 -19.34 -8.66
N ASN A 81 19.91 -18.96 -9.08
CA ASN A 81 19.16 -19.74 -10.06
C ASN A 81 18.23 -18.86 -10.93
N SER A 82 18.53 -18.79 -12.23
CA SER A 82 17.78 -18.03 -13.24
C SER A 82 16.31 -18.43 -13.33
N ALA A 83 15.96 -19.61 -12.85
CA ALA A 83 14.59 -20.09 -12.87
C ALA A 83 13.66 -19.37 -11.88
N TYR A 84 14.19 -18.70 -10.84
CA TYR A 84 13.41 -17.85 -9.93
C TYR A 84 12.93 -16.54 -10.58
N MET A 85 13.51 -16.16 -11.72
CA MET A 85 13.04 -15.01 -12.51
C MET A 85 11.63 -15.24 -13.07
N ASN A 86 11.21 -16.51 -13.22
CA ASN A 86 9.83 -16.86 -13.60
C ASN A 86 8.80 -16.44 -12.53
N GLY A 87 9.24 -16.20 -11.28
CA GLY A 87 8.38 -15.65 -10.22
C GLY A 87 8.21 -14.13 -10.27
N ALA A 88 8.98 -13.40 -11.08
CA ALA A 88 8.96 -11.94 -11.10
C ALA A 88 7.61 -11.37 -11.57
N MET A 89 6.99 -11.98 -12.58
CA MET A 89 5.67 -11.58 -13.05
C MET A 89 4.60 -11.85 -11.98
N SER A 90 4.69 -12.99 -11.30
CA SER A 90 3.82 -13.30 -10.16
C SER A 90 3.99 -12.31 -9.02
N LEU A 91 5.23 -11.90 -8.71
CA LEU A 91 5.52 -10.86 -7.70
C LEU A 91 4.87 -9.53 -8.08
N ALA A 92 5.05 -9.06 -9.31
CA ALA A 92 4.47 -7.81 -9.78
C ALA A 92 2.93 -7.81 -9.68
N ILE A 93 2.30 -8.93 -10.04
CA ILE A 93 0.84 -9.11 -9.91
C ILE A 93 0.44 -9.10 -8.44
N LEU A 94 1.09 -9.89 -7.58
CA LEU A 94 0.74 -10.02 -6.16
C LEU A 94 0.82 -8.67 -5.44
N VAL A 95 1.85 -7.88 -5.72
CA VAL A 95 2.09 -6.57 -5.11
C VAL A 95 0.98 -5.57 -5.44
N LEU A 96 0.43 -5.63 -6.66
CA LEU A 96 -0.77 -4.86 -7.01
C LEU A 96 -1.96 -5.30 -6.14
N GLY A 97 -2.17 -6.61 -5.99
CA GLY A 97 -3.14 -7.18 -5.06
C GLY A 97 -2.97 -6.70 -3.62
N MET A 98 -1.73 -6.58 -3.15
CA MET A 98 -1.42 -6.09 -1.80
C MET A 98 -1.78 -4.61 -1.60
N THR A 99 -1.85 -3.81 -2.66
CA THR A 99 -2.39 -2.44 -2.58
C THR A 99 -3.88 -2.47 -2.22
N PHE A 100 -4.65 -3.32 -2.89
CA PHE A 100 -6.08 -3.48 -2.60
C PHE A 100 -6.31 -4.12 -1.23
N TYR A 101 -5.51 -5.12 -0.88
CA TYR A 101 -5.59 -5.77 0.43
C TYR A 101 -5.20 -4.84 1.58
N SER A 102 -4.28 -3.90 1.34
CA SER A 102 -3.93 -2.85 2.30
C SER A 102 -5.12 -1.95 2.62
N ILE A 103 -5.83 -1.50 1.59
CA ILE A 103 -7.06 -0.70 1.75
C ILE A 103 -8.09 -1.52 2.54
N TYR A 104 -8.35 -2.76 2.12
CA TYR A 104 -9.25 -3.67 2.83
C TYR A 104 -8.88 -3.82 4.31
N THR A 105 -7.59 -3.97 4.63
CA THR A 105 -7.11 -4.17 6.00
C THR A 105 -7.33 -2.93 6.88
N ILE A 106 -7.03 -1.74 6.35
CA ILE A 106 -7.25 -0.47 7.06
C ILE A 106 -8.75 -0.26 7.31
N SER A 107 -9.59 -0.41 6.27
CA SER A 107 -11.05 -0.37 6.41
C SER A 107 -11.56 -1.41 7.40
N GLY A 108 -10.98 -2.61 7.34
CA GLY A 108 -11.17 -3.75 8.23
C GLY A 108 -11.13 -3.34 9.67
N SER A 109 -10.00 -2.76 10.07
CA SER A 109 -9.78 -2.35 11.44
C SER A 109 -10.68 -1.20 11.88
N ILE A 110 -10.99 -0.24 11.00
CA ILE A 110 -11.90 0.85 11.34
C ILE A 110 -13.31 0.30 11.65
N VAL A 111 -13.84 -0.57 10.78
CA VAL A 111 -15.18 -1.17 10.95
C VAL A 111 -15.23 -2.11 12.16
N GLN A 112 -14.15 -2.84 12.43
CA GLN A 112 -14.00 -3.62 13.68
C GLN A 112 -14.02 -2.72 14.91
N GLY A 113 -13.34 -1.57 14.87
CA GLY A 113 -13.22 -0.64 15.99
C GLY A 113 -14.56 -0.03 16.40
N ILE A 114 -15.43 0.28 15.43
CA ILE A 114 -16.80 0.79 15.68
C ILE A 114 -17.80 -0.31 16.08
N GLY A 115 -17.33 -1.54 16.36
CA GLY A 115 -18.17 -2.63 16.88
C GLY A 115 -18.79 -3.55 15.83
N ASN A 116 -18.34 -3.52 14.57
CA ASN A 116 -18.87 -4.38 13.50
C ASN A 116 -17.85 -5.40 12.95
N PRO A 117 -17.24 -6.27 13.76
CA PRO A 117 -16.21 -7.20 13.29
C PRO A 117 -16.72 -8.29 12.33
N ARG A 118 -18.04 -8.53 12.33
CA ARG A 118 -18.66 -9.53 11.45
C ARG A 118 -18.56 -9.16 9.97
N ILE A 119 -18.58 -7.87 9.63
CA ILE A 119 -18.52 -7.40 8.24
C ILE A 119 -17.19 -7.79 7.57
N PRO A 120 -16.01 -7.42 8.10
CA PRO A 120 -14.75 -7.87 7.53
C PRO A 120 -14.59 -9.39 7.60
N MET A 121 -15.10 -10.06 8.64
CA MET A 121 -15.09 -11.53 8.69
C MET A 121 -15.81 -12.17 7.49
N TYR A 122 -17.03 -11.74 7.17
CA TYR A 122 -17.78 -12.28 6.03
C TYR A 122 -17.12 -11.94 4.70
N LEU A 123 -16.57 -10.73 4.54
CA LEU A 123 -15.85 -10.36 3.32
C LEU A 123 -14.56 -11.15 3.15
N LEU A 124 -13.83 -11.44 4.23
CA LEU A 124 -12.65 -12.30 4.18
C LEU A 124 -13.00 -13.73 3.76
N ILE A 125 -14.07 -14.30 4.33
CA ILE A 125 -14.55 -15.64 3.95
C ILE A 125 -14.94 -15.66 2.47
N PHE A 126 -15.69 -14.66 2.01
CA PHE A 126 -16.07 -14.53 0.61
C PHE A 126 -14.85 -14.40 -0.31
N GLY A 127 -13.86 -13.60 0.09
CA GLY A 127 -12.58 -13.48 -0.60
C GLY A 127 -11.81 -14.79 -0.69
N CYS A 128 -11.74 -15.56 0.39
CA CYS A 128 -11.15 -16.89 0.38
C CYS A 128 -11.84 -17.82 -0.62
N ILE A 129 -13.18 -17.81 -0.67
CA ILE A 129 -13.96 -18.60 -1.64
C ILE A 129 -13.61 -18.17 -3.07
N ILE A 130 -13.55 -16.87 -3.35
CA ILE A 130 -13.17 -16.35 -4.66
C ILE A 130 -11.74 -16.77 -5.01
N THR A 131 -10.77 -16.60 -4.11
CA THR A 131 -9.38 -16.99 -4.35
C THR A 131 -9.27 -18.48 -4.66
N LEU A 132 -10.00 -19.34 -3.94
CA LEU A 132 -10.02 -20.78 -4.19
C LEU A 132 -10.68 -21.12 -5.53
N GLY A 133 -11.85 -20.53 -5.83
CA GLY A 133 -12.57 -20.76 -7.08
C GLY A 133 -11.79 -20.28 -8.31
N LEU A 134 -11.27 -19.05 -8.27
CA LEU A 134 -10.40 -18.50 -9.30
C LEU A 134 -9.08 -19.27 -9.37
N GLY A 135 -8.48 -19.63 -8.23
CA GLY A 135 -7.26 -20.41 -8.19
C GLY A 135 -7.43 -21.76 -8.89
N TRP A 136 -8.55 -22.46 -8.65
CA TRP A 136 -8.81 -23.74 -9.31
C TRP A 136 -8.92 -23.61 -10.83
N TYR A 137 -9.43 -22.49 -11.35
CA TYR A 137 -9.53 -22.25 -12.79
C TYR A 137 -8.24 -21.68 -13.41
N LEU A 138 -7.59 -20.71 -12.75
CA LEU A 138 -6.43 -20.00 -13.31
C LEU A 138 -5.11 -20.74 -13.11
N ILE A 139 -4.93 -21.50 -12.02
CA ILE A 139 -3.66 -22.21 -11.76
C ILE A 139 -3.36 -23.28 -12.84
N PRO A 140 -4.32 -24.10 -13.30
CA PRO A 140 -4.06 -25.06 -14.38
C PRO A 140 -3.66 -24.40 -15.71
N ASN A 141 -4.20 -23.20 -16.00
CA ASN A 141 -3.99 -22.51 -17.27
C ASN A 141 -2.75 -21.59 -17.26
N TYR A 142 -2.49 -20.91 -16.15
CA TYR A 142 -1.46 -19.86 -16.03
C TYR A 142 -0.42 -20.17 -14.94
N GLY A 143 -0.48 -21.34 -14.33
CA GLY A 143 0.46 -21.75 -13.28
C GLY A 143 0.47 -20.79 -12.08
N ILE A 144 1.66 -20.32 -11.74
CA ILE A 144 1.89 -19.46 -10.57
C ILE A 144 1.25 -18.08 -10.73
N GLU A 145 1.32 -17.54 -11.94
CA GLU A 145 0.73 -16.24 -12.27
C GLU A 145 -0.78 -16.30 -12.12
N GLY A 146 -1.39 -17.45 -12.43
CA GLY A 146 -2.80 -17.71 -12.17
C GLY A 146 -3.19 -17.62 -10.69
N GLY A 147 -2.35 -18.16 -9.80
CA GLY A 147 -2.53 -18.02 -8.35
C GLY A 147 -2.37 -16.57 -7.86
N ALA A 148 -1.40 -15.85 -8.42
CA ALA A 148 -1.19 -14.44 -8.12
C ALA A 148 -2.37 -13.56 -8.58
N LEU A 149 -2.89 -13.81 -9.78
CA LEU A 149 -4.07 -13.15 -10.34
C LEU A 149 -5.32 -13.46 -9.51
N ALA A 150 -5.54 -14.73 -9.16
CA ALA A 150 -6.68 -15.13 -8.33
C ALA A 150 -6.69 -14.35 -6.99
N THR A 151 -5.54 -14.27 -6.33
CA THR A 151 -5.38 -13.52 -5.08
C THR A 151 -5.64 -12.03 -5.29
N THR A 152 -5.06 -11.44 -6.33
CA THR A 152 -5.21 -10.01 -6.66
C THR A 152 -6.66 -9.62 -6.95
N ILE A 153 -7.36 -10.44 -7.74
CA ILE A 153 -8.77 -10.25 -8.09
C ILE A 153 -9.63 -10.38 -6.82
N ALA A 154 -9.37 -11.39 -5.98
CA ALA A 154 -10.09 -11.54 -4.72
C ALA A 154 -9.86 -10.34 -3.78
N SER A 155 -8.63 -9.85 -3.65
CA SER A 155 -8.31 -8.63 -2.88
C SER A 155 -9.05 -7.41 -3.41
N PHE A 156 -9.14 -7.25 -4.73
CA PHE A 156 -9.90 -6.17 -5.35
C PHE A 156 -11.40 -6.28 -5.06
N ILE A 157 -11.98 -7.47 -5.22
CA ILE A 157 -13.41 -7.73 -4.94
C ILE A 157 -13.74 -7.54 -3.46
N MET A 158 -12.84 -7.88 -2.53
CA MET A 158 -12.99 -7.62 -1.09
C MET A 158 -12.90 -6.13 -0.76
N MET A 159 -11.97 -5.41 -1.40
CA MET A 159 -11.69 -4.01 -1.14
C MET A 159 -12.91 -3.12 -1.40
N ILE A 160 -13.59 -3.28 -2.54
CA ILE A 160 -14.71 -2.42 -2.95
C ILE A 160 -15.83 -2.34 -1.90
N PRO A 161 -16.50 -3.45 -1.53
CA PRO A 161 -17.59 -3.41 -0.56
C PRO A 161 -17.08 -2.93 0.79
N MET A 162 -15.86 -3.31 1.18
CA MET A 162 -15.32 -2.92 2.48
C MET A 162 -15.09 -1.40 2.57
N PHE A 163 -14.49 -0.82 1.54
CA PHE A 163 -14.26 0.61 1.44
C PHE A 163 -15.59 1.38 1.47
N LEU A 164 -16.57 0.97 0.65
CA LEU A 164 -17.88 1.63 0.60
C LEU A 164 -18.66 1.49 1.92
N LEU A 165 -18.69 0.30 2.52
CA LEU A 165 -19.39 0.05 3.77
C LEU A 165 -18.75 0.80 4.93
N GLN A 166 -17.42 0.89 4.97
CA GLN A 166 -16.72 1.66 5.99
C GLN A 166 -17.21 3.10 6.02
N PHE A 167 -17.13 3.84 4.90
CA PHE A 167 -17.56 5.25 4.86
C PHE A 167 -19.05 5.44 5.12
N ARG A 168 -19.90 4.47 4.75
CA ARG A 168 -21.32 4.50 5.10
C ARG A 168 -21.57 4.30 6.59
N LEU A 169 -20.83 3.40 7.25
CA LEU A 169 -21.01 3.10 8.67
C LEU A 169 -20.39 4.17 9.56
N THR A 170 -19.21 4.68 9.20
CA THR A 170 -18.54 5.75 9.94
C THR A 170 -19.12 7.12 9.64
N LYS A 171 -19.88 7.29 8.54
CA LYS A 171 -20.40 8.58 8.06
C LYS A 171 -19.30 9.62 7.83
N THR A 172 -18.10 9.16 7.47
CA THR A 172 -16.93 10.01 7.19
C THR A 172 -16.74 10.17 5.69
N HIS A 173 -15.92 11.14 5.28
CA HIS A 173 -15.56 11.32 3.86
C HIS A 173 -14.21 10.69 3.57
N ALA A 174 -14.07 10.09 2.38
CA ALA A 174 -12.78 9.58 1.95
C ALA A 174 -11.92 10.73 1.38
N PRO A 175 -10.59 10.72 1.61
CA PRO A 175 -9.71 11.75 1.09
C PRO A 175 -9.38 11.48 -0.39
N TYR A 176 -10.39 11.47 -1.27
CA TYR A 176 -10.26 11.10 -2.69
C TYR A 176 -9.22 11.94 -3.44
N MET A 177 -9.15 13.24 -3.15
CA MET A 177 -8.15 14.13 -3.76
C MET A 177 -6.71 13.74 -3.38
N PHE A 178 -6.49 13.32 -2.13
CA PHE A 178 -5.18 12.84 -1.69
C PHE A 178 -4.83 11.51 -2.37
N LEU A 179 -5.77 10.55 -2.36
CA LEU A 179 -5.56 9.20 -2.93
C LEU A 179 -5.23 9.25 -4.43
N THR A 180 -5.94 10.09 -5.18
CA THR A 180 -5.71 10.27 -6.61
C THR A 180 -4.35 10.92 -6.87
N LYS A 181 -4.01 12.00 -6.17
CA LYS A 181 -2.69 12.66 -6.27
C LYS A 181 -1.53 11.73 -5.90
N VAL A 182 -1.66 10.92 -4.83
CA VAL A 182 -0.63 9.93 -4.45
C VAL A 182 -0.48 8.88 -5.54
N THR A 183 -1.58 8.35 -6.06
CA THR A 183 -1.53 7.37 -7.16
C THR A 183 -0.83 7.95 -8.40
N ILE A 184 -1.14 9.20 -8.77
CA ILE A 184 -0.48 9.90 -9.87
C ILE A 184 1.01 10.10 -9.59
N ALA A 185 1.38 10.53 -8.38
CA ALA A 185 2.78 10.70 -7.99
C ALA A 185 3.55 9.37 -8.06
N SER A 186 2.93 8.26 -7.63
CA SER A 186 3.53 6.93 -7.72
C SER A 186 3.63 6.43 -9.16
N LEU A 187 2.69 6.78 -10.05
CA LEU A 187 2.81 6.49 -11.48
C LEU A 187 3.92 7.32 -12.14
N ILE A 188 4.09 8.59 -11.77
CA ILE A 188 5.22 9.43 -12.23
C ILE A 188 6.55 8.83 -11.75
N MET A 189 6.60 8.29 -10.54
CA MET A 189 7.75 7.57 -10.00
C MET A 189 8.17 6.37 -10.88
N ALA A 190 7.27 5.82 -11.69
CA ALA A 190 7.56 4.72 -12.58
C ALA A 190 8.30 5.14 -13.87
N LEU A 191 8.16 6.40 -14.30
CA LEU A 191 8.75 6.90 -15.56
C LEU A 191 10.27 6.70 -15.70
N PRO A 192 11.10 6.96 -14.67
CA PRO A 192 12.55 6.78 -14.75
C PRO A 192 12.96 5.32 -14.96
N ALA A 193 12.12 4.38 -14.52
CA ALA A 193 12.42 2.96 -14.65
C ALA A 193 12.41 2.48 -16.10
N PHE A 194 11.73 3.18 -17.02
CA PHE A 194 11.79 2.89 -18.44
C PHE A 194 13.12 3.31 -19.09
N VAL A 195 13.88 4.22 -18.45
CA VAL A 195 15.16 4.74 -18.94
C VAL A 195 16.34 4.04 -18.26
N LEU A 196 16.14 3.53 -17.03
CA LEU A 196 17.16 2.82 -16.28
C LEU A 196 17.48 1.46 -16.91
N PRO A 197 18.76 1.06 -16.98
CA PRO A 197 19.14 -0.25 -17.49
C PRO A 197 18.66 -1.37 -16.57
N ASN A 198 18.13 -2.47 -17.15
CA ASN A 198 17.64 -3.67 -16.44
C ASN A 198 18.77 -4.55 -15.85
N ASN A 199 19.74 -3.92 -15.17
CA ASN A 199 20.89 -4.56 -14.54
C ASN A 199 20.90 -4.26 -13.03
N SER A 200 21.70 -4.98 -12.25
CA SER A 200 21.84 -4.76 -10.79
C SER A 200 22.19 -3.32 -10.43
N TYR A 201 22.95 -2.62 -11.28
CA TYR A 201 23.23 -1.18 -11.14
C TYR A 201 21.99 -0.30 -11.31
N GLY A 202 21.06 -0.68 -12.20
CA GLY A 202 19.78 0.00 -12.39
C GLY A 202 18.85 -0.15 -11.19
N LEU A 203 18.87 -1.30 -10.51
CA LEU A 203 18.14 -1.46 -9.23
C LEU A 203 18.70 -0.55 -8.14
N ILE A 204 20.03 -0.48 -7.98
CA ILE A 204 20.65 0.38 -6.96
C ILE A 204 20.35 1.86 -7.26
N ALA A 205 20.49 2.27 -8.52
CA ALA A 205 20.13 3.61 -8.96
C ALA A 205 18.64 3.90 -8.74
N GLY A 206 17.76 2.96 -9.11
CA GLY A 206 16.31 3.05 -8.93
C GLY A 206 15.89 3.19 -7.47
N LEU A 207 16.53 2.46 -6.55
CA LEU A 207 16.26 2.53 -5.11
C LEU A 207 16.54 3.93 -4.52
N ILE A 208 17.41 4.72 -5.16
CA ILE A 208 17.71 6.09 -4.75
C ILE A 208 16.88 7.10 -5.54
N ILE A 209 16.80 6.94 -6.86
CA ILE A 209 16.17 7.90 -7.77
C ILE A 209 14.64 7.89 -7.64
N CYS A 210 14.01 6.72 -7.55
CA CYS A 210 12.55 6.62 -7.48
C CYS A 210 11.98 7.32 -6.23
N PRO A 211 12.48 7.10 -5.00
CA PRO A 211 12.00 7.85 -3.83
C PRO A 211 12.18 9.37 -3.98
N ILE A 212 13.28 9.83 -4.57
CA ILE A 212 13.52 11.26 -4.79
C ILE A 212 12.47 11.83 -5.75
N ILE A 213 12.19 11.14 -6.85
CA ILE A 213 11.21 11.58 -7.86
C ILE A 213 9.78 11.53 -7.29
N TYR A 214 9.46 10.53 -6.49
CA TYR A 214 8.19 10.48 -5.76
C TYR A 214 8.03 11.68 -4.83
N MET A 215 9.08 12.03 -4.07
CA MET A 215 9.07 13.20 -3.19
C MET A 215 8.90 14.51 -3.98
N ILE A 216 9.59 14.65 -5.12
CA ILE A 216 9.43 15.81 -6.00
C ILE A 216 8.00 15.87 -6.57
N ALA A 217 7.44 14.75 -7.02
CA ALA A 217 6.09 14.68 -7.57
C ALA A 217 5.03 15.05 -6.52
N ILE A 218 5.19 14.62 -5.27
CA ILE A 218 4.31 15.01 -4.16
C ILE A 218 4.33 16.52 -3.91
N VAL A 219 5.52 17.13 -3.92
CA VAL A 219 5.68 18.59 -3.75
C VAL A 219 5.04 19.32 -4.92
N ALA A 220 5.31 18.88 -6.16
CA ALA A 220 4.79 19.50 -7.37
C ALA A 220 3.25 19.41 -7.47
N LEU A 221 2.67 18.27 -7.07
CA LEU A 221 1.21 18.04 -7.08
C LEU A 221 0.49 18.67 -5.88
N ARG A 222 1.22 19.31 -4.96
CA ARG A 222 0.70 19.85 -3.69
C ARG A 222 -0.21 18.85 -3.01
N THR A 223 0.29 17.62 -2.82
CA THR A 223 -0.52 16.50 -2.34
C THR A 223 -0.83 16.63 -0.84
N LEU A 224 0.04 17.29 -0.08
CA LEU A 224 -0.07 17.46 1.37
C LEU A 224 -0.57 18.87 1.70
N SER A 225 -1.63 18.98 2.52
CA SER A 225 -2.05 20.24 3.15
C SER A 225 -1.18 20.56 4.37
N HIS A 226 -1.22 21.80 4.86
CA HIS A 226 -0.49 22.23 6.07
C HIS A 226 -0.81 21.34 7.29
N ASP A 227 -2.06 20.91 7.44
CA ASP A 227 -2.48 20.00 8.50
C ASP A 227 -1.82 18.61 8.38
N ASP A 228 -1.61 18.14 7.15
CA ASP A 228 -0.94 16.87 6.89
C ASP A 228 0.55 16.99 7.22
N VAL A 229 1.20 18.09 6.84
CA VAL A 229 2.61 18.37 7.16
C VAL A 229 2.82 18.47 8.67
N ALA A 230 1.92 19.14 9.39
CA ALA A 230 1.95 19.20 10.85
C ALA A 230 1.77 17.80 11.48
N GLY A 231 0.90 16.98 10.90
CA GLY A 231 0.74 15.58 11.28
C GLY A 231 2.00 14.75 11.09
N PHE A 232 2.66 14.84 9.93
CA PHE A 232 3.95 14.19 9.67
C PHE A 232 5.08 14.70 10.57
N ARG A 233 5.11 16.00 10.90
CA ARG A 233 6.11 16.57 11.83
C ARG A 233 6.04 15.93 13.24
N ARG A 234 4.85 15.52 13.69
CA ARG A 234 4.69 14.78 14.97
C ARG A 234 5.32 13.38 14.91
N PHE A 235 5.30 12.73 13.75
CA PHE A 235 5.99 11.46 13.53
C PHE A 235 7.51 11.64 13.45
N THR A 236 8.00 12.65 12.73
CA THR A 236 9.45 12.89 12.59
C THR A 236 10.13 13.36 13.87
N GLY A 237 9.38 13.98 14.79
CA GLY A 237 9.87 14.32 16.13
C GLY A 237 10.39 13.11 16.92
N LYS A 238 9.92 11.89 16.62
CA LYS A 238 10.34 10.63 17.26
C LYS A 238 11.49 9.90 16.56
N LEU A 239 11.94 10.36 15.37
CA LEU A 239 12.90 9.64 14.51
C LEU A 239 14.40 9.92 14.79
N GLY A 240 14.75 10.44 15.96
CA GLY A 240 16.15 10.59 16.40
C GLY A 240 17.07 11.26 15.34
N PRO A 241 18.10 10.59 14.80
CA PRO A 241 19.07 11.17 13.86
C PRO A 241 18.48 11.50 12.48
N LEU A 242 17.41 10.82 12.05
CA LEU A 242 16.74 11.09 10.77
C LEU A 242 15.84 12.34 10.81
N ARG A 243 15.60 12.91 12.01
CA ARG A 243 14.75 14.09 12.21
C ARG A 243 15.22 15.30 11.41
N LYS A 244 16.53 15.52 11.26
CA LYS A 244 17.07 16.70 10.55
C LYS A 244 16.77 16.64 9.05
N ILE A 245 16.91 15.46 8.45
CA ILE A 245 16.60 15.23 7.03
C ILE A 245 15.10 15.31 6.82
N ALA A 246 14.32 14.63 7.67
CA ALA A 246 12.87 14.59 7.55
C ALA A 246 12.20 15.95 7.79
N ASN A 247 12.71 16.76 8.72
CA ASN A 247 12.19 18.12 8.90
C ASN A 247 12.54 19.03 7.72
N LYS A 248 13.75 18.91 7.16
CA LYS A 248 14.14 19.71 5.98
C LYS A 248 13.29 19.37 4.75
N THR A 249 12.95 18.10 4.54
CA THR A 249 12.01 17.71 3.46
C THR A 249 10.60 18.21 3.75
N LEU A 250 10.14 18.11 5.00
CA LEU A 250 8.83 18.65 5.38
C LEU A 250 8.75 20.16 5.24
N ASP A 251 9.81 20.93 5.55
CA ASP A 251 9.83 22.39 5.37
C ASP A 251 9.71 22.80 3.89
N ILE A 252 10.30 22.02 2.98
CA ILE A 252 10.14 22.22 1.53
C ILE A 252 8.70 21.91 1.12
N ILE A 253 8.11 20.83 1.63
CA ILE A 253 6.71 20.47 1.34
C ILE A 253 5.76 21.55 1.88
N ASP A 254 5.97 22.03 3.12
CA ASP A 254 5.18 23.08 3.80
C ASP A 254 5.22 24.41 3.03
N LYS A 255 6.32 24.70 2.34
CA LYS A 255 6.44 25.91 1.52
C LYS A 255 5.58 25.86 0.25
N TYR A 256 5.23 24.66 -0.21
CA TYR A 256 4.47 24.42 -1.44
C TYR A 256 3.13 23.71 -1.19
N SER A 257 2.73 23.51 0.06
CA SER A 257 1.41 22.96 0.40
C SER A 257 0.31 23.93 -0.04
N SER A 258 -0.86 23.38 -0.34
CA SER A 258 -2.04 24.18 -0.68
C SER A 258 -2.64 24.79 0.58
N ASP A 259 -2.96 26.09 0.52
CA ASP A 259 -3.86 26.79 1.44
C ASP A 259 -5.30 26.31 1.17
N ASP A 260 -5.64 25.08 1.55
CA ASP A 260 -7.04 24.61 1.60
C ASP A 260 -7.43 24.39 3.07
#